data_AF-A0A976E972-F1
#
_entry.id   AF-A0A976E972-F1
#
_cell.length_a   1.000
_cell.length_b   1.000
_cell.length_c   1.000
_cell.angle_alpha   90.00
_cell.angle_beta   90.00
_cell.angle_gamma   90.00
#
_symmetry.space_group_name_H-M   'P 1'
#
loop_
_entity.id
_entity.type
_entity.pdbx_description
1 polymer ?
#
loop_
_entity_poly.entity_id
_entity_poly.type
_entity_poly.pdbx_seq_one_letter_code
_entity_poly.pdbx_strand_id
1 'polypeptide(L)'
;MHRFRFFKNFYVATSVGLLVWILFFELNSVPTQVGNWWKLQQLKREKEYYQDQIETLKKEEAITLSSDKLREKYAREKYFMKKPTEDVFVIVNEQNEPLEK
;
A
#
# COMPACT_ATOMS: atom_id res chain seq x y z
N MET A 1 -44.00 -5.34 45.16
CA MET A 1 -42.65 -5.46 44.57
C MET A 1 -42.39 -6.94 44.24
N HIS A 2 -42.63 -7.38 43.01
CA HIS A 2 -42.44 -8.80 42.63
C HIS A 2 -41.78 -8.87 41.26
N ARG A 3 -40.45 -8.92 41.22
CA ARG A 3 -39.70 -9.03 39.95
C ARG A 3 -38.40 -9.83 40.04
N PHE A 4 -38.35 -10.93 40.77
CA PHE A 4 -37.18 -11.83 40.70
C PHE A 4 -37.54 -13.32 40.81
N ARG A 5 -38.55 -13.78 40.06
CA ARG A 5 -38.88 -15.23 39.95
C ARG A 5 -38.36 -15.88 38.66
N PHE A 6 -37.67 -15.13 37.80
CA PHE A 6 -37.01 -15.67 36.60
C PHE A 6 -35.67 -16.36 36.91
N PHE A 7 -35.01 -16.03 38.03
CA PHE A 7 -33.71 -16.57 38.42
C PHE A 7 -33.75 -17.96 39.10
N LYS A 8 -34.90 -18.62 39.17
CA LYS A 8 -35.01 -19.94 39.83
C LYS A 8 -34.73 -21.13 38.92
N ASN A 9 -34.62 -20.92 37.60
CA ASN A 9 -34.39 -21.99 36.64
C ASN A 9 -32.94 -21.93 36.12
N PHE A 10 -32.10 -22.84 36.61
CA PHE A 10 -30.66 -22.90 36.32
C PHE A 10 -30.37 -22.87 34.82
N TYR A 11 -31.18 -23.58 34.02
CA TYR A 11 -31.06 -23.61 32.57
C TYR A 11 -31.25 -22.23 31.92
N VAL A 12 -32.21 -21.43 32.39
CA VAL A 12 -32.47 -20.09 31.82
C VAL A 12 -31.32 -19.14 32.17
N ALA A 13 -30.83 -19.19 33.41
CA ALA A 13 -29.70 -18.36 33.84
C ALA A 13 -28.41 -18.71 33.07
N THR A 14 -28.12 -20.01 32.91
CA THR A 14 -26.95 -20.48 32.17
C THR A 14 -27.06 -20.18 30.68
N SER A 15 -28.24 -20.35 30.06
CA SER A 15 -28.45 -19.99 28.65
C SER A 15 -28.31 -18.50 28.40
N VAL A 16 -28.83 -17.64 29.28
CA VAL A 16 -28.66 -16.19 29.16
C VAL A 16 -27.19 -15.80 29.35
N GLY A 17 -26.49 -16.39 30.31
CA GLY A 17 -25.06 -16.18 30.50
C GLY A 17 -24.22 -16.62 29.30
N LEU A 18 -24.56 -17.76 28.69
CA LEU A 18 -23.88 -18.29 27.51
C LEU A 18 -24.18 -17.44 26.27
N LEU A 19 -25.41 -16.93 26.11
CA LEU A 19 -25.74 -15.96 25.06
C LEU A 19 -24.99 -14.63 25.23
N VAL A 20 -24.91 -14.11 26.46
CA VAL A 20 -24.11 -12.91 26.74
C VAL A 20 -22.63 -13.18 26.46
N TRP A 21 -22.14 -14.37 26.81
CA TRP A 21 -20.76 -14.77 26.51
C TRP A 21 -20.50 -14.83 25.00
N ILE A 22 -21.36 -15.50 24.23
CA ILE A 22 -21.24 -15.55 22.77
C ILE A 22 -21.35 -14.14 22.19
N LEU A 23 -22.29 -13.30 22.64
CA LEU A 23 -22.43 -11.94 22.09
C LEU A 23 -21.24 -11.01 22.43
N PHE A 24 -20.58 -11.20 23.57
CA PHE A 24 -19.41 -10.41 23.98
C PHE A 24 -18.08 -10.96 23.46
N PHE A 25 -17.94 -12.29 23.36
CA PHE A 25 -16.70 -12.96 22.96
C PHE A 25 -16.70 -13.46 21.52
N GLU A 26 -17.85 -13.74 20.92
CA GLU A 26 -17.89 -14.15 19.51
C GLU A 26 -17.75 -12.96 18.54
N LEU A 27 -16.69 -13.11 17.73
CA LEU A 27 -16.60 -12.81 16.30
C LEU A 27 -16.33 -11.37 15.85
N ASN A 28 -16.35 -10.35 16.71
CA ASN A 28 -15.82 -9.03 16.34
C ASN A 28 -15.15 -8.35 17.53
N SER A 29 -14.02 -8.91 17.96
CA SER A 29 -13.18 -8.28 18.96
C SER A 29 -12.81 -6.86 18.48
N VAL A 30 -13.04 -5.87 19.36
CA VAL A 30 -12.73 -4.45 19.12
C VAL A 30 -11.29 -4.25 18.58
N PRO A 31 -10.26 -4.96 19.08
CA PRO A 31 -8.91 -4.86 18.54
C PRO A 31 -8.81 -5.22 17.05
N THR A 32 -9.55 -6.24 16.59
CA THR A 32 -9.53 -6.65 15.17
C THR A 32 -10.18 -5.59 14.29
N GLN A 33 -11.26 -4.96 14.74
CA GLN A 33 -11.88 -3.86 13.99
C GLN A 33 -10.96 -2.64 13.88
N VAL A 34 -10.25 -2.29 14.95
CA VAL A 34 -9.26 -1.20 14.94
C VAL A 34 -8.09 -1.54 14.00
N GLY A 35 -7.57 -2.77 14.05
CA GLY A 35 -6.52 -3.24 13.15
C GLY A 35 -6.94 -3.18 11.68
N ASN A 36 -8.17 -3.61 11.38
CA ASN A 36 -8.74 -3.55 10.03
C ASN A 36 -8.91 -2.09 9.57
N TRP A 37 -9.33 -1.18 10.44
CA TRP A 37 -9.43 0.24 10.12
C TRP A 37 -8.06 0.84 9.80
N TRP A 38 -7.02 0.56 10.59
CA TRP A 38 -5.67 1.01 10.29
C TRP A 38 -5.15 0.43 8.97
N LYS A 39 -5.38 -0.87 8.73
CA LYS A 39 -4.97 -1.49 7.47
C LYS A 39 -5.68 -0.87 6.27
N LEU A 40 -6.97 -0.56 6.39
CA LEU A 40 -7.72 0.15 5.36
C LEU A 40 -7.14 1.53 5.08
N GLN A 41 -6.77 2.29 6.11
CA GLN A 41 -6.16 3.61 5.94
C GLN A 41 -4.77 3.51 5.31
N GLN A 42 -3.97 2.50 5.68
CA GLN A 42 -2.69 2.23 5.03
C GLN A 42 -2.87 1.95 3.53
N LEU A 43 -3.77 1.03 3.19
CA LEU A 43 -4.03 0.65 1.79
C LEU A 43 -4.55 1.83 0.96
N LYS A 44 -5.37 2.71 1.55
CA LYS A 44 -5.81 3.95 0.89
C LYS A 44 -4.66 4.89 0.58
N ARG A 45 -3.75 5.09 1.53
CA ARG A 45 -2.54 5.92 1.32
C ARG A 45 -1.61 5.32 0.26
N GLU A 46 -1.37 4.02 0.32
CA GLU A 46 -0.57 3.32 -0.69
C GLU A 46 -1.19 3.46 -2.08
N LYS A 47 -2.52 3.27 -2.19
CA LYS A 47 -3.25 3.46 -3.44
C LYS A 47 -3.06 4.88 -3.98
N GLU A 48 -3.29 5.90 -3.16
CA GLU A 48 -3.15 7.31 -3.56
C GLU A 48 -1.73 7.63 -4.03
N TYR A 49 -0.72 7.17 -3.29
CA TYR A 49 0.69 7.32 -3.65
C TYR A 49 1.02 6.69 -5.01
N TYR A 50 0.59 5.45 -5.26
CA TYR A 50 0.84 4.81 -6.55
C TYR A 50 0.05 5.45 -7.68
N GLN A 51 -1.16 5.96 -7.43
CA GLN A 51 -1.94 6.68 -8.43
C GLN A 51 -1.23 7.97 -8.86
N ASP A 52 -0.69 8.73 -7.91
CA ASP A 52 0.08 9.95 -8.18
C ASP A 52 1.38 9.65 -8.96
N GLN A 53 2.09 8.59 -8.57
CA GLN A 53 3.28 8.16 -9.32
C GLN A 53 2.96 7.72 -10.75
N ILE A 54 1.86 7.00 -10.96
CA ILE A 54 1.42 6.61 -12.31
C ILE A 54 1.09 7.85 -13.14
N GLU A 55 0.42 8.85 -12.56
CA GLU A 55 0.10 10.08 -13.27
C GLU A 55 1.37 10.86 -13.64
N THR A 56 2.32 10.96 -12.71
CA THR A 56 3.61 11.61 -12.93
C THR A 56 4.40 10.91 -14.05
N LEU A 57 4.52 9.58 -13.97
CA LEU A 57 5.19 8.78 -15.00
C LEU A 57 4.51 8.90 -16.36
N LYS A 58 3.18 8.94 -16.43
CA LYS A 58 2.45 9.15 -17.69
C LYS A 58 2.73 10.52 -18.30
N LYS A 59 2.86 11.57 -17.47
CA LYS A 59 3.23 12.91 -17.94
C LYS A 59 4.66 12.93 -18.45
N GLU A 60 5.60 12.32 -17.72
CA GLU A 60 6.99 12.19 -18.16
C GLU A 60 7.11 11.37 -19.45
N GLU A 61 6.39 10.27 -19.55
CA GLU A 61 6.32 9.41 -20.73
C GLU A 61 5.74 10.18 -21.91
N ALA A 62 4.64 10.92 -21.73
CA ALA A 62 4.07 11.74 -22.79
C ALA A 62 5.09 12.78 -23.29
N ILE A 63 5.80 13.48 -22.41
CA ILE A 63 6.81 14.48 -22.79
C ILE A 63 8.01 13.82 -23.48
N THR A 64 8.45 12.67 -22.98
CA THR A 64 9.67 11.98 -23.43
C THR A 64 9.44 11.17 -24.70
N LEU A 65 8.31 10.49 -24.83
CA LEU A 65 7.97 9.66 -25.99
C LEU A 65 7.36 10.45 -27.15
N SER A 66 7.05 11.74 -26.96
CA SER A 66 6.45 12.59 -28.00
C SER A 66 7.30 12.75 -29.26
N SER A 67 8.62 12.58 -29.18
CA SER A 67 9.49 12.60 -30.37
C SER A 67 10.64 11.60 -30.26
N ASP A 68 11.07 11.06 -31.40
CA ASP A 68 12.21 10.13 -31.46
C ASP A 68 13.50 10.74 -30.89
N LYS A 69 13.69 12.05 -31.03
CA LYS A 69 14.85 12.76 -30.45
C LYS A 69 14.79 12.81 -28.91
N LEU A 70 13.63 13.08 -28.34
CA LEU A 70 13.43 13.09 -26.88
C LEU A 70 13.55 11.69 -26.29
N ARG A 71 13.06 10.66 -26.99
CA ARG A 71 13.25 9.25 -26.64
C ARG A 71 14.72 8.86 -26.61
N GLU A 72 15.45 9.16 -27.69
CA GLU A 72 16.88 8.83 -27.78
C GLU A 72 17.67 9.57 -26.68
N LYS A 73 17.36 10.84 -26.44
CA LYS A 73 17.97 11.62 -25.36
C LYS A 73 17.73 10.99 -23.98
N TYR A 74 16.48 10.65 -23.65
CA TYR A 74 16.14 10.04 -22.37
C TYR A 74 16.75 8.65 -22.20
N ALA A 75 16.76 7.82 -23.24
CA ALA A 75 17.41 6.50 -23.21
C ALA A 75 18.92 6.60 -22.97
N ARG A 76 19.58 7.62 -23.54
CA ARG A 76 21.01 7.90 -23.35
C ARG A 76 21.31 8.46 -21.95
N GLU A 77 20.51 9.40 -21.45
CA GLU A 77 20.75 10.04 -20.15
C GLU A 77 20.35 9.15 -18.96
N LYS A 78 19.20 8.46 -19.06
CA LYS A 78 18.66 7.67 -17.94
C LYS A 78 19.22 6.26 -17.87
N TYR A 79 19.45 5.64 -19.03
CA TYR A 79 19.80 4.23 -19.14
C TYR A 79 21.15 3.99 -19.84
N PHE A 80 21.88 5.05 -20.21
CA PHE A 80 23.16 4.96 -20.91
C PHE A 80 23.13 4.05 -22.14
N MET A 81 22.00 4.01 -22.84
CA MET A 81 21.82 3.17 -24.02
C MET A 81 22.72 3.64 -25.17
N LYS A 82 23.37 2.69 -25.85
CA LYS A 82 24.23 2.93 -27.02
C LYS A 82 23.73 2.23 -28.28
N LYS A 83 24.03 2.79 -29.44
CA LYS A 83 23.82 2.10 -30.73
C LYS A 83 24.94 1.07 -30.94
N PRO A 84 24.70 -0.01 -31.70
CA PRO A 84 25.73 -1.03 -31.98
C PRO A 84 26.98 -0.48 -32.68
N THR A 85 26.84 0.66 -33.37
CA THR A 85 27.92 1.34 -34.12
C THR A 85 28.65 2.39 -33.30
N GLU A 86 28.41 2.47 -31.99
CA GLU A 86 28.90 3.51 -31.10
C GLU A 86 29.52 2.92 -29.83
N ASP A 87 30.63 3.52 -29.38
CA ASP A 87 31.22 3.24 -28.08
C ASP A 87 31.05 4.44 -27.15
N VAL A 88 30.40 4.20 -26.01
CA VAL A 88 30.09 5.20 -24.98
C VAL A 88 31.00 4.95 -23.78
N PHE A 89 31.67 6.01 -23.32
CA PHE A 89 32.54 5.96 -22.14
C PHE A 89 31.88 6.74 -21.00
N VAL A 90 31.71 6.10 -19.84
CA VAL A 90 31.21 6.75 -18.61
C VAL A 90 32.43 7.02 -17.71
N ILE A 91 32.69 8.29 -17.42
CA ILE A 91 33.82 8.67 -16.57
C ILE A 91 33.39 8.55 -15.11
N VAL A 92 34.11 7.71 -14.36
CA VAL A 92 33.85 7.44 -12.94
C VAL A 92 35.03 7.85 -12.07
N ASN A 93 34.77 8.20 -10.81
CA ASN A 93 35.82 8.43 -9.81
C ASN A 93 36.45 7.11 -9.32
N GLU A 94 37.43 7.20 -8.43
CA GLU A 94 38.10 6.04 -7.83
C GLU A 94 37.14 5.10 -7.06
N GLN A 95 35.95 5.59 -6.72
CA GLN A 95 34.89 4.86 -6.03
C GLN A 95 33.82 4.29 -7.00
N ASN A 96 34.07 4.33 -8.31
CA ASN A 96 33.14 3.92 -9.38
C ASN A 96 31.83 4.72 -9.43
N GLU A 97 31.83 5.96 -8.96
CA GLU A 97 30.68 6.87 -9.07
C GLU A 97 30.83 7.78 -10.30
N PRO A 98 29.76 7.99 -11.10
CA PRO A 98 29.80 8.90 -12.25
C PRO A 98 30.18 10.32 -11.83
N LEU A 99 31.13 10.93 -12.56
CA LEU A 99 31.64 12.26 -12.24
C LEU A 99 30.69 13.41 -12.63
N GLU A 100 29.75 13.17 -13.55
CA GLU A 100 28.69 14.12 -13.92
C GLU A 100 27.32 13.62 -13.42
N LYS A 101 26.54 14.55 -12.84
CA LYS A 101 25.11 14.41 -12.55
C LYS A 101 24.33 15.43 -13.35
#